data_AF-A0AAN6HZT3-F1
#
_entry.id   AF-A0AAN6HZT3-F1
#
_cell.length_a   1.000
_cell.length_b   1.000
_cell.length_c   1.000
_cell.angle_alpha   90.00
_cell.angle_beta   90.00
_cell.angle_gamma   90.00
#
_symmetry.space_group_name_H-M   'P 1'
#
loop_
_entity.id
_entity.type
_entity.pdbx_description
1 polymer ?
#
loop_
_entity_poly.entity_id
_entity_poly.type
_entity_poly.pdbx_seq_one_letter_code
_entity_poly.pdbx_strand_id
1 'polypeptide(L)'
;MCRWPGPAYRPTSSPTLQLLPSDNLKVQHVDMRIPDNPLYPDTYRLRFIIEKDYPFAPPQVQFVRPHPIPIHPHIYSNGHICLNILYDGWSPAHSLQTVALSIQSMLAGNTDASRPEGDERYCATAPSNPLFSRFMFDDDSV
;
A
#
# COMPACT_ATOMS: atom_id res chain seq x y z
N MET A 1 -19.91 46.51 12.16
CA MET A 1 -20.30 45.24 12.80
C MET A 1 -20.77 44.29 11.70
N CYS A 2 -20.06 43.18 11.50
CA CYS A 2 -20.57 41.93 10.91
C CYS A 2 -19.57 40.83 11.30
N ARG A 3 -19.73 40.26 12.50
CA ARG A 3 -19.02 39.05 12.93
C ARG A 3 -19.96 37.89 12.63
N TRP A 4 -19.63 37.08 11.64
CA TRP A 4 -20.26 35.77 11.45
C TRP A 4 -19.58 34.80 12.43
N PRO A 5 -20.28 34.18 13.38
CA PRO A 5 -19.76 33.03 14.11
C PRO A 5 -20.05 31.80 13.25
N GLY A 6 -19.28 31.61 12.17
CA GLY A 6 -19.25 30.31 11.52
C GLY A 6 -18.61 29.32 12.51
N PRO A 7 -19.13 28.09 12.68
CA PRO A 7 -18.40 27.07 13.40
C PRO A 7 -17.04 26.96 12.72
N ALA A 8 -15.97 27.03 13.51
CA ALA A 8 -14.63 26.72 13.03
C ALA A 8 -14.68 25.27 12.55
N TYR A 9 -14.92 25.07 11.25
CA TYR A 9 -14.72 23.79 10.60
C TYR A 9 -13.21 23.55 10.66
N ARG A 10 -12.78 22.93 11.75
CA ARG A 10 -11.52 22.22 11.77
C ARG A 10 -11.81 20.93 11.00
N PRO A 11 -11.31 20.73 9.76
CA PRO A 11 -11.21 19.39 9.25
C PRO A 11 -10.25 18.63 10.19
N THR A 12 -10.80 17.93 11.18
CA THR A 12 -10.05 17.09 12.12
C THR A 12 -9.81 15.70 11.56
N SER A 13 -10.25 15.41 10.34
CA SER A 13 -9.88 14.18 9.64
C SER A 13 -8.41 14.28 9.25
N SER A 14 -7.54 13.71 10.09
CA SER A 14 -6.15 13.44 9.71
C SER A 14 -6.13 12.76 8.34
N PRO A 15 -5.22 13.14 7.43
CA PRO A 15 -5.17 12.55 6.11
C PRO A 15 -4.97 11.04 6.25
N THR A 16 -5.77 10.27 5.51
CA THR A 16 -5.71 8.80 5.54
C THR A 16 -4.45 8.26 4.88
N LEU A 17 -3.78 9.07 4.05
CA LEU A 17 -2.45 8.83 3.49
C LEU A 17 -1.53 9.99 3.85
N GLN A 18 -0.41 9.70 4.50
CA GLN A 18 0.56 10.70 4.94
C GLN A 18 1.95 10.32 4.43
N LEU A 19 2.50 11.13 3.53
CA LEU A 19 3.91 11.03 3.15
C LEU A 19 4.79 11.46 4.32
N LEU A 20 5.76 10.62 4.69
CA LEU A 20 6.72 10.95 5.72
C LEU A 20 7.90 11.72 5.12
N PRO A 21 8.45 12.70 5.86
CA PRO A 21 9.64 13.40 5.41
C PRO A 21 10.78 12.40 5.22
N SER A 22 11.38 12.43 4.03
CA SER A 22 12.52 11.58 3.65
C SER A 22 13.59 12.46 3.03
N ASP A 23 14.84 12.30 3.47
CA ASP A 23 16.00 12.95 2.88
C ASP A 23 16.39 12.30 1.54
N ASN A 24 15.95 11.05 1.32
CA ASN A 24 16.25 10.28 0.13
C ASN A 24 15.06 10.28 -0.83
N LEU A 25 15.21 10.96 -1.97
CA LEU A 25 14.17 10.97 -3.02
C LEU A 25 13.86 9.58 -3.57
N LYS A 26 14.82 8.63 -3.52
CA LYS A 26 14.62 7.25 -3.99
C LYS A 26 13.79 6.40 -3.03
N VAL A 27 13.70 6.76 -1.75
CA VAL A 27 12.97 5.95 -0.76
C VAL A 27 11.95 6.83 -0.07
N GLN A 28 10.67 6.57 -0.35
CA GLN A 28 9.55 7.28 0.25
C GLN A 28 8.79 6.36 1.20
N HIS A 29 8.34 6.90 2.32
CA HIS A 29 7.48 6.17 3.25
C HIS A 29 6.13 6.86 3.33
N VAL A 30 5.05 6.07 3.28
CA VAL A 30 3.68 6.56 3.37
C VAL A 30 2.99 5.82 4.50
N ASP A 31 2.49 6.57 5.48
CA ASP A 31 1.61 6.05 6.51
C ASP A 31 0.18 6.05 5.99
N MET A 32 -0.49 4.91 6.12
CA MET A 32 -1.84 4.65 5.64
C MET A 32 -2.75 4.28 6.80
N ARG A 33 -3.94 4.88 6.82
CA ARG A 33 -5.05 4.55 7.70
C ARG A 33 -6.26 4.20 6.88
N ILE A 34 -7.03 3.23 7.36
CA ILE A 34 -8.32 2.84 6.77
C ILE A 34 -9.41 3.25 7.77
N PRO A 35 -10.04 4.43 7.59
CA PRO A 35 -11.06 4.89 8.53
C PRO A 35 -12.25 3.93 8.54
N ASP A 36 -12.88 3.78 9.71
CA ASP A 36 -14.12 3.03 9.89
C ASP A 36 -14.05 1.54 9.49
N ASN A 37 -12.84 0.96 9.41
CA ASN A 37 -12.64 -0.45 9.09
C ASN A 37 -12.15 -1.25 10.31
N PRO A 38 -12.95 -2.20 10.85
CA PRO A 38 -12.58 -2.96 12.03
C PRO A 38 -11.48 -4.01 11.78
N LEU A 39 -11.25 -4.42 10.52
CA LEU A 39 -10.15 -5.33 10.17
C LEU A 39 -8.80 -4.61 10.17
N TYR A 40 -8.81 -3.31 9.91
CA TYR A 40 -7.60 -2.50 9.76
C TYR A 40 -7.57 -1.26 10.68
N PRO A 41 -7.59 -1.46 12.02
CA PRO A 41 -7.66 -0.36 12.98
C PRO A 41 -6.33 0.41 13.13
N ASP A 42 -5.22 -0.19 12.72
CA ASP A 42 -3.89 0.36 12.93
C ASP A 42 -3.46 1.32 11.81
N THR A 43 -2.29 1.95 12.01
CA THR A 43 -1.57 2.64 10.94
C THR A 43 -0.62 1.64 10.26
N TYR A 44 -0.64 1.59 8.94
CA TYR A 44 0.20 0.71 8.13
C TYR A 44 1.22 1.56 7.38
N ARG A 45 2.46 1.08 7.25
CA ARG A 45 3.51 1.81 6.57
C ARG A 45 3.89 1.14 5.26
N LEU A 46 3.72 1.86 4.17
CA LEU A 46 4.25 1.52 2.86
C LEU A 46 5.65 2.12 2.68
N ARG A 47 6.55 1.34 2.11
CA ARG A 47 7.85 1.80 1.61
C ARG A 47 7.86 1.70 0.09
N PHE A 48 8.13 2.82 -0.55
CA PHE A 48 8.34 2.94 -1.98
C PHE A 48 9.84 3.08 -2.25
N ILE A 49 10.39 2.22 -3.11
CA ILE A 49 11.75 2.36 -3.64
C ILE A 49 11.63 2.70 -5.12
N ILE A 50 12.05 3.91 -5.47
CA ILE A 50 12.07 4.43 -6.83
C ILE A 50 13.38 3.97 -7.48
N GLU A 51 13.24 3.05 -8.42
CA GLU A 51 14.35 2.52 -9.22
C GLU A 51 14.74 3.47 -10.35
N LYS A 52 15.92 3.24 -10.93
CA LYS A 52 16.46 4.04 -12.04
C LYS A 52 15.53 4.09 -13.27
N ASP A 53 14.73 3.04 -13.47
CA ASP A 53 13.88 2.87 -14.64
C ASP A 53 12.47 3.43 -14.44
N TYR A 54 12.15 3.99 -13.25
CA TYR A 54 10.90 4.70 -13.01
C TYR A 54 10.83 5.98 -13.88
N PRO A 55 9.70 6.29 -14.54
CA PRO A 55 8.38 5.65 -14.43
C PRO A 55 8.10 4.55 -15.48
N PHE A 56 9.09 4.16 -16.30
CA PHE A 56 8.90 3.10 -17.30
C PHE A 56 8.77 1.71 -16.66
N ALA A 57 9.40 1.51 -15.50
CA ALA A 57 9.18 0.36 -14.61
C ALA A 57 8.46 0.79 -13.31
N PRO A 58 7.68 -0.11 -12.69
CA PRO A 58 7.03 0.18 -11.41
C PRO A 58 8.05 0.42 -10.29
N PRO A 59 7.70 1.21 -9.27
CA PRO A 59 8.49 1.30 -8.04
C PRO A 59 8.36 -0.01 -7.24
N GLN A 60 9.35 -0.34 -6.41
CA GLN A 60 9.17 -1.41 -5.43
C GLN A 60 8.25 -0.90 -4.32
N VAL A 61 7.20 -1.65 -4.00
CA VAL A 61 6.25 -1.29 -2.93
C VAL A 61 6.03 -2.48 -2.01
N GLN A 62 6.16 -2.25 -0.72
CA GLN A 62 5.90 -3.24 0.32
C GLN A 62 5.50 -2.59 1.64
N PHE A 63 4.77 -3.34 2.47
CA PHE A 63 4.57 -2.98 3.86
C PHE A 63 5.85 -3.23 4.67
N VAL A 64 6.13 -2.38 5.66
CA VAL A 64 7.35 -2.45 6.46
C VAL A 64 7.09 -2.28 7.96
N ARG A 65 7.87 -3.03 8.76
CA ARG A 65 7.97 -2.86 10.22
C ARG A 65 8.62 -1.52 10.57
N PRO A 66 8.39 -0.93 11.77
CA PRO A 66 7.73 -1.50 12.96
C PRO A 66 6.19 -1.52 12.92
N HIS A 67 5.57 -0.98 11.88
CA HIS A 67 4.11 -1.02 11.73
C HIS A 67 3.64 -2.46 11.47
N PRO A 68 2.41 -2.81 11.87
CA PRO A 68 1.85 -4.12 11.56
C PRO A 68 1.75 -4.32 10.04
N ILE A 69 1.83 -5.57 9.60
CA ILE A 69 1.58 -5.95 8.20
C ILE A 69 0.12 -6.38 8.12
N PRO A 70 -0.74 -5.69 7.34
CA PRO A 70 -2.16 -5.99 7.29
C PRO A 70 -2.40 -7.42 6.83
N ILE A 71 -3.34 -8.12 7.45
CA ILE A 71 -3.75 -9.48 7.08
C ILE A 71 -4.76 -9.35 5.96
N HIS A 72 -4.38 -9.73 4.74
CA HIS A 72 -5.20 -9.61 3.53
C HIS A 72 -4.84 -10.74 2.55
N PRO A 73 -5.81 -11.25 1.76
CA PRO A 73 -5.58 -12.28 0.73
C PRO A 73 -4.53 -11.97 -0.35
N HIS A 74 -4.02 -10.73 -0.38
CA HIS A 74 -3.06 -10.24 -1.38
C HIS A 74 -1.82 -9.65 -0.71
N ILE A 75 -1.66 -9.81 0.61
CA ILE A 75 -0.55 -9.24 1.37
C ILE A 75 0.12 -10.35 2.16
N TYR A 76 1.37 -10.61 1.78
CA TYR A 76 2.21 -11.63 2.41
C TYR A 76 2.75 -11.12 3.75
N SER A 77 3.09 -12.03 4.65
CA SER A 77 3.59 -11.71 6.00
C SER A 77 4.94 -10.98 6.00
N ASN A 78 5.71 -11.08 4.93
CA ASN A 78 6.92 -10.28 4.68
C ASN A 78 6.64 -8.85 4.18
N GLY A 79 5.36 -8.52 3.94
CA GLY A 79 4.90 -7.21 3.48
C GLY A 79 4.80 -7.06 1.96
N HIS A 80 5.09 -8.10 1.18
CA HIS A 80 4.88 -8.07 -0.27
C HIS A 80 3.40 -8.01 -0.63
N ILE A 81 3.09 -7.36 -1.74
CA ILE A 81 1.73 -7.05 -2.16
C ILE A 81 1.51 -7.64 -3.54
N CYS A 82 0.55 -8.54 -3.69
CA CYS A 82 0.12 -9.06 -4.98
C CYS A 82 -1.00 -8.16 -5.54
N LEU A 83 -0.61 -7.10 -6.26
CA LEU A 83 -1.56 -6.17 -6.87
C LEU A 83 -1.12 -5.84 -8.28
N ASN A 84 -1.96 -6.11 -9.28
CA ASN A 84 -1.59 -6.05 -10.70
C ASN A 84 -0.95 -4.71 -11.13
N ILE A 85 -1.37 -3.57 -10.56
CA ILE A 85 -0.80 -2.25 -10.88
C ILE A 85 0.70 -2.14 -10.56
N LEU A 86 1.24 -3.02 -9.70
CA LEU A 86 2.66 -3.08 -9.33
C LEU A 86 3.48 -3.99 -10.26
N TYR A 87 2.82 -4.71 -11.16
CA TYR A 87 3.40 -5.72 -12.05
C TYR A 87 2.94 -5.47 -13.49
N ASP A 88 2.21 -6.41 -14.11
CA ASP A 88 1.80 -6.36 -15.52
C ASP A 88 0.84 -5.20 -15.84
N GLY A 89 0.07 -4.74 -14.84
CA GLY A 89 -0.82 -3.59 -14.95
C GLY A 89 -0.13 -2.23 -14.75
N TRP A 90 1.20 -2.19 -14.57
CA TRP A 90 1.92 -0.92 -14.44
C TRP A 90 1.88 -0.10 -15.74
N SER A 91 1.79 1.21 -15.58
CA SER A 91 1.88 2.18 -16.66
C SER A 91 2.56 3.44 -16.13
N PRO A 92 3.39 4.14 -16.92
CA PRO A 92 4.00 5.40 -16.52
C PRO A 92 3.00 6.51 -16.15
N ALA A 93 1.71 6.33 -16.47
CA ALA A 93 0.63 7.20 -16.03
C ALA A 93 0.29 7.05 -14.53
N HIS A 94 0.65 5.92 -13.92
CA HIS A 94 0.48 5.69 -12.49
C HIS A 94 1.55 6.45 -11.69
N SER A 95 1.12 7.13 -10.63
CA SER A 95 2.02 7.80 -9.67
C SER A 95 2.07 7.04 -8.35
N LEU A 96 3.05 7.36 -7.50
CA LEU A 96 3.14 6.80 -6.14
C LEU A 96 1.83 7.03 -5.35
N GLN A 97 1.18 8.17 -5.56
CA GLN A 97 -0.09 8.51 -4.93
C GLN A 97 -1.23 7.61 -5.43
N THR A 98 -1.34 7.39 -6.74
CA THR A 98 -2.40 6.51 -7.28
C THR A 98 -2.20 5.08 -6.79
N VAL A 99 -0.95 4.60 -6.71
CA VAL A 99 -0.63 3.29 -6.14
C VAL A 99 -1.04 3.19 -4.67
N ALA A 100 -0.69 4.19 -3.84
CA ALA A 100 -1.08 4.21 -2.44
C ALA A 100 -2.61 4.21 -2.26
N LEU A 101 -3.33 4.97 -3.10
CA LEU A 101 -4.79 4.99 -3.11
C LEU A 101 -5.40 3.64 -3.52
N SER A 102 -4.83 2.97 -4.53
CA SER A 102 -5.28 1.64 -4.93
C SER A 102 -5.08 0.61 -3.81
N ILE A 103 -3.93 0.62 -3.13
CA ILE A 103 -3.68 -0.27 -1.99
C ILE A 103 -4.65 0.06 -0.83
N GLN A 104 -4.91 1.34 -0.57
CA GLN A 104 -5.89 1.76 0.43
C GLN A 104 -7.28 1.26 0.11
N SER A 105 -7.71 1.39 -1.15
CA SER A 105 -9.02 0.91 -1.61
C SER A 105 -9.13 -0.60 -1.54
N MET A 106 -8.04 -1.33 -1.85
CA MET A 106 -7.97 -2.78 -1.73
C MET A 106 -8.21 -3.21 -0.27
N LEU A 107 -7.51 -2.58 0.68
CA LEU A 107 -7.72 -2.84 2.11
C LEU A 107 -9.14 -2.46 2.56
N ALA A 108 -9.64 -1.29 2.14
CA ALA A 108 -10.97 -0.82 2.53
C ALA A 108 -12.10 -1.74 2.05
N GLY A 109 -11.96 -2.36 0.87
CA GLY A 109 -12.94 -3.28 0.30
C GLY A 109 -12.88 -4.71 0.83
N ASN A 110 -11.89 -5.04 1.66
CA ASN A 110 -11.70 -6.39 2.14
C ASN A 110 -12.68 -6.77 3.27
N THR A 111 -13.21 -7.98 3.18
CA THR A 111 -14.12 -8.58 4.18
C THR A 111 -13.55 -9.83 4.84
N ASP A 112 -12.38 -10.32 4.38
CA ASP A 112 -11.75 -11.54 4.86
C ASP A 112 -10.34 -11.27 5.42
N ALA A 113 -10.14 -11.57 6.70
CA ALA A 113 -8.84 -11.43 7.37
C ALA A 113 -8.00 -12.70 7.21
N SER A 114 -7.70 -13.08 5.97
CA SER A 114 -6.86 -14.24 5.63
C SER A 114 -5.54 -13.83 4.97
N ARG A 115 -4.58 -14.73 4.95
CA ARG A 115 -3.31 -14.58 4.21
C ARG A 115 -3.42 -15.28 2.85
N PRO A 116 -2.60 -14.89 1.86
CA PRO A 116 -2.52 -15.62 0.60
C PRO A 116 -2.17 -17.10 0.84
N GLU A 117 -2.69 -17.99 -0.01
CA GLU A 117 -2.32 -19.40 0.05
C GLU A 117 -0.80 -19.57 -0.13
N GLY A 118 -0.18 -20.39 0.73
CA GLY A 118 1.26 -20.62 0.69
C GLY A 118 2.12 -19.46 1.21
N ASP A 119 1.55 -18.53 2.00
CA ASP A 119 2.27 -17.39 2.60
C ASP A 119 3.62 -17.78 3.23
N GLU A 120 3.63 -18.81 4.08
CA GLU A 120 4.84 -19.27 4.75
C GLU A 120 5.90 -19.75 3.76
N ARG A 121 5.47 -20.52 2.74
CA ARG A 121 6.37 -21.07 1.71
C ARG A 121 6.96 -19.95 0.86
N TYR A 122 6.14 -18.97 0.48
CA TYR A 122 6.59 -17.81 -0.26
C TYR A 122 7.56 -16.97 0.55
N CYS A 123 7.22 -16.62 1.80
CA CYS A 123 8.05 -15.77 2.64
C CYS A 123 9.40 -16.40 2.98
N ALA A 124 9.50 -17.74 3.00
CA ALA A 124 10.76 -18.45 3.19
C ALA A 124 11.75 -18.30 2.02
N THR A 125 11.27 -18.06 0.80
CA THR A 125 12.10 -18.00 -0.42
C THR A 125 12.01 -16.67 -1.17
N ALA A 126 11.19 -15.73 -0.68
CA ALA A 126 10.91 -14.48 -1.36
C ALA A 126 12.19 -13.64 -1.52
N PRO A 127 12.41 -13.06 -2.72
CA PRO A 127 13.50 -12.11 -2.92
C PRO A 127 13.29 -10.86 -2.06
N SER A 128 14.36 -10.16 -1.70
CA SER A 128 14.21 -8.88 -0.97
C SER A 128 13.54 -7.79 -1.81
N ASN A 129 13.62 -7.88 -3.14
CA ASN A 129 12.93 -6.98 -4.06
C ASN A 129 11.64 -7.65 -4.54
N PRO A 130 10.45 -7.12 -4.19
CA PRO A 130 9.16 -7.69 -4.53
C PRO A 130 8.86 -7.72 -6.04
N LEU A 131 9.58 -6.95 -6.87
CA LEU A 131 9.41 -6.95 -8.33
C LEU A 131 9.94 -8.24 -8.97
N PHE A 132 10.90 -8.93 -8.35
CA PHE A 132 11.38 -10.23 -8.85
C PHE A 132 10.55 -11.41 -8.38
N SER A 133 9.52 -11.14 -7.57
CA SER A 133 8.62 -12.18 -7.13
C SER A 133 7.74 -12.62 -8.29
N ARG A 134 7.81 -13.91 -8.62
CA ARG A 134 6.90 -14.52 -9.59
C ARG A 134 5.60 -14.90 -8.87
N PHE A 135 4.70 -13.93 -8.73
CA PHE A 135 3.35 -14.24 -8.33
C PHE A 135 2.71 -15.03 -9.48
N MET A 136 2.22 -16.23 -9.18
CA MET A 136 1.24 -16.86 -10.06
C MET A 136 -0.06 -16.10 -9.77
N PHE A 137 -0.42 -15.17 -10.64
CA PHE A 137 -1.81 -14.74 -10.69
C PHE A 137 -2.56 -15.96 -11.22
N ASP A 138 -3.23 -16.70 -10.35
CA ASP A 138 -4.24 -17.65 -10.78
C ASP A 138 -5.38 -16.82 -11.40
N ASP A 139 -5.25 -16.56 -12.71
CA ASP A 139 -6.31 -16.10 -13.58
C ASP A 139 -7.30 -17.26 -13.73
N ASP A 140 -8.06 -17.53 -12.67
CA ASP A 140 -9.14 -18.50 -12.69
C ASP A 140 -10.36 -17.85 -13.36
N SER A 141 -10.37 -17.94 -14.69
CA SER A 141 -11.55 -18.12 -15.53
C SER A 141 -12.83 -17.35 -15.14
N VAL A 142 -13.05 -16.16 -15.75
CA VAL A 142 -14.26 -15.88 -16.57
C VAL A 142 -13.93 -14.93 -17.73
#